data_AF-A0A6G0LY93-F1
#
_entry.id   AF-A0A6G0LY93-F1
#
_cell.length_a   1.000
_cell.length_b   1.000
_cell.length_c   1.000
_cell.angle_alpha   90.00
_cell.angle_beta   90.00
_cell.angle_gamma   90.00
#
_symmetry.space_group_name_H-M   'P 1'
#
loop_
_entity.id
_entity.type
_entity.pdbx_description
1 polymer ?
#
loop_
_entity_poly.entity_id
_entity_poly.type
_entity_poly.pdbx_seq_one_letter_code
_entity_poly.pdbx_strand_id
1 'polypeptide(L)' 'MARAPHGSAAKKECEKCHDTISRSNFSKHAKKCSGIKVRESRSDIRKKSWEKNRLKRVGSQRNKRATKFF' A
#
# COMPACT_ATOMS: atom_id res chain seq x y z
N MET A 1 -0.70 11.40 31.81
CA MET A 1 -0.64 10.12 31.06
C MET A 1 0.56 10.17 30.13
N ALA A 2 1.64 9.46 30.46
CA ALA A 2 2.83 9.41 29.60
C ALA A 2 2.47 8.74 28.27
N ARG A 3 2.74 9.42 27.14
CA ARG A 3 2.55 8.83 25.81
C ARG A 3 3.57 7.71 25.64
N ALA A 4 3.09 6.52 25.30
CA ALA A 4 3.98 5.40 24.99
C ALA A 4 4.93 5.79 23.84
N PRO A 5 6.21 5.37 23.89
CA PRO A 5 7.17 5.65 22.83
C PRO A 5 6.64 5.22 21.45
N HIS A 6 6.96 6.00 20.43
CA HIS A 6 6.66 5.63 19.04
C HIS A 6 7.32 4.28 18.74
N GLY A 7 6.51 3.25 18.46
CA GLY A 7 6.99 1.87 18.24
C GLY A 7 6.66 0.88 19.36
N SER A 8 6.18 1.33 20.52
CA SER A 8 5.70 0.47 21.63
C SER A 8 4.36 -0.20 21.37
N ALA A 9 3.89 -0.22 20.12
CA ALA A 9 2.64 -0.86 19.77
C ALA A 9 2.75 -2.36 20.05
N ALA A 10 1.93 -2.84 20.99
CA ALA A 10 1.87 -4.26 21.34
C ALA A 10 1.75 -5.13 20.08
N LYS A 11 2.63 -6.12 19.96
CA LYS A 11 2.67 -7.06 18.83
C LYS A 11 1.99 -8.37 19.24
N LYS A 12 1.44 -9.08 18.26
CA LYS A 12 0.81 -10.38 18.40
C LYS A 12 1.31 -11.28 17.29
N GLU A 13 1.69 -12.51 17.62
CA GLU A 13 2.07 -13.53 16.64
C GLU A 13 0.83 -14.11 15.96
N CYS A 14 0.91 -14.33 14.66
CA CYS A 14 -0.11 -15.05 13.90
C CYS A 14 0.19 -16.55 13.93
N GLU A 15 -0.72 -17.36 14.47
CA GLU A 15 -0.57 -18.83 14.52
C GLU A 15 -0.52 -19.50 13.15
N LYS A 16 -1.05 -18.85 12.09
CA LYS A 16 -1.07 -19.43 10.74
C LYS A 16 0.23 -19.27 9.97
N CYS A 17 0.92 -18.14 10.14
CA CYS A 17 2.13 -17.84 9.37
C CYS A 17 3.33 -17.50 10.25
N HIS A 18 3.16 -17.56 11.58
CA HIS A 18 4.18 -17.25 12.59
C HIS A 18 4.77 -15.83 12.50
N ASP A 19 4.13 -14.93 11.75
CA ASP A 19 4.56 -13.54 11.66
C ASP A 19 4.13 -12.74 12.90
N THR A 20 5.05 -11.95 13.41
CA THR A 20 4.80 -11.02 14.53
C THR A 20 4.26 -9.70 14.01
N ILE A 21 3.00 -9.38 14.31
CA ILE A 21 2.29 -8.24 13.74
C ILE A 21 1.74 -7.32 14.83
N SER A 22 1.79 -6.01 14.60
CA SER A 22 1.18 -5.05 15.54
C SER A 22 -0.31 -5.35 15.75
N ARG A 23 -0.78 -5.30 17.01
CA ARG A 23 -2.19 -5.55 17.39
C ARG A 23 -3.17 -4.71 16.58
N SER A 24 -2.82 -3.46 16.25
CA SER A 24 -3.67 -2.56 15.45
C SER A 24 -3.89 -3.07 14.02
N ASN A 25 -2.93 -3.82 13.47
CA ASN A 25 -2.99 -4.37 12.12
C ASN A 25 -3.35 -5.87 12.08
N PHE A 26 -3.44 -6.54 13.23
CA PHE A 26 -3.66 -7.99 13.30
C PHE A 26 -4.98 -8.42 12.64
N SER A 27 -6.08 -7.68 12.81
CA SER A 27 -7.36 -8.02 12.15
C SER A 27 -7.27 -7.98 10.61
N LYS A 28 -6.57 -6.97 10.06
CA LYS A 28 -6.33 -6.87 8.61
C LYS A 28 -5.45 -8.01 8.12
N HIS A 29 -4.41 -8.34 8.88
CA HIS A 29 -3.55 -9.47 8.59
C HIS A 29 -4.32 -10.79 8.63
N ALA A 30 -5.06 -11.07 9.70
CA ALA A 30 -5.79 -12.33 9.88
C ALA A 30 -6.71 -12.64 8.68
N LYS A 31 -7.40 -11.62 8.15
CA LYS A 31 -8.22 -11.73 6.93
C LYS A 31 -7.37 -12.09 5.69
N LYS A 32 -6.22 -11.44 5.49
CA LYS A 32 -5.31 -11.79 4.39
C LYS A 32 -4.72 -13.20 4.55
N CYS A 33 -4.27 -13.53 5.76
CA CYS A 33 -3.64 -14.81 6.12
C CYS A 33 -4.63 -15.97 6.01
N SER A 34 -5.93 -15.73 6.24
CA SER A 34 -6.99 -16.71 6.00
C SER A 34 -7.37 -16.87 4.53
N GLY A 35 -6.66 -16.23 3.60
CA GLY A 35 -6.96 -16.29 2.17
C GLY A 35 -8.21 -15.51 1.75
N ILE A 36 -8.82 -14.74 2.67
CA ILE A 36 -9.92 -13.85 2.31
C ILE A 36 -9.30 -12.73 1.49
N LYS A 37 -9.73 -12.60 0.22
CA LYS A 37 -9.35 -11.46 -0.64
C LYS A 37 -9.82 -10.18 0.03
N VAL A 38 -8.92 -9.53 0.76
CA VAL A 38 -9.17 -8.18 1.28
C VAL A 38 -9.33 -7.28 0.07
N ARG A 39 -10.48 -6.59 0.00
CA ARG A 39 -10.78 -5.62 -1.06
C ARG A 39 -9.56 -4.72 -1.26
N GLU A 40 -9.09 -4.62 -2.51
CA GLU A 40 -7.94 -3.78 -2.85
C GLU A 40 -8.15 -2.38 -2.27
N SER A 41 -7.12 -1.85 -1.61
CA SER A 41 -7.22 -0.51 -1.06
C SER A 41 -7.33 0.51 -2.21
N ARG A 42 -7.93 1.68 -1.93
CA ARG A 42 -7.98 2.76 -2.93
C ARG A 42 -6.58 3.15 -3.43
N SER A 43 -5.56 3.04 -2.59
CA SER A 43 -4.16 3.25 -2.96
C SER A 43 -3.65 2.21 -3.97
N ASP A 44 -3.98 0.93 -3.77
CA ASP A 44 -3.56 -0.14 -4.69
C ASP A 44 -4.21 0.02 -6.06
N ILE A 45 -5.51 0.33 -6.08
CA ILE A 45 -6.27 0.62 -7.31
C ILE A 45 -5.65 1.81 -8.04
N ARG A 46 -5.33 2.89 -7.33
CA ARG A 46 -4.68 4.07 -7.92
C ARG A 46 -3.30 3.73 -8.49
N LYS A 47 -2.48 2.94 -7.79
CA LYS A 47 -1.18 2.47 -8.30
C LYS A 47 -1.32 1.66 -9.58
N LYS A 48 -2.23 0.67 -9.63
CA LYS A 48 -2.51 -0.10 -10.85
C LYS A 48 -2.95 0.78 -12.03
N SER A 49 -3.87 1.72 -11.76
CA SER A 49 -4.33 2.66 -12.78
C SER A 49 -3.20 3.57 -13.28
N TRP A 50 -2.30 3.99 -12.38
CA TRP A 50 -1.11 4.74 -12.76
C TRP A 50 -0.20 3.89 -13.65
N GLU A 51 0.21 2.70 -13.21
CA GLU A 51 1.09 1.80 -13.97
C GLU A 51 0.57 1.55 -15.40
N LYS A 52 -0.73 1.25 -15.54
CA LYS A 52 -1.39 1.03 -16.84
C LYS A 52 -1.31 2.23 -17.77
N ASN A 53 -1.35 3.45 -17.24
CA ASN A 53 -1.36 4.69 -18.01
C ASN A 53 0.01 5.38 -18.07
N ARG A 54 1.06 4.74 -17.53
CA ARG A 54 2.39 5.32 -17.38
C ARG A 54 3.02 5.78 -18.66
N LEU A 55 3.12 4.88 -19.62
CA LEU A 55 3.76 5.14 -20.91
C LEU A 55 3.04 6.26 -21.68
N LYS A 56 1.69 6.25 -21.70
CA LYS A 56 0.89 7.28 -22.37
C LYS A 56 1.08 8.67 -21.75
N ARG A 57 1.03 8.77 -20.41
CA ARG A 57 1.21 10.05 -19.71
C ARG A 57 2.62 10.60 -19.84
N VAL A 58 3.64 9.76 -19.70
CA VAL A 58 5.05 10.17 -19.87
C VAL A 58 5.33 10.59 -21.31
N GLY A 59 4.83 9.84 -22.29
CA GLY A 59 4.94 10.19 -23.72
C GLY A 59 4.28 11.54 -24.02
N SER A 60 3.07 11.77 -23.51
CA SER A 60 2.39 13.07 -23.65
C SER A 60 3.17 14.22 -23.00
N GLN A 61 3.75 14.02 -21.81
CA GLN A 61 4.60 15.03 -21.17
C GLN A 61 5.87 15.34 -21.96
N ARG A 62 6.53 14.30 -22.52
CA ARG A 62 7.72 14.48 -23.36
C ARG A 62 7.39 15.27 -24.63
N ASN A 63 6.29 14.91 -25.31
CA ASN A 63 5.84 15.64 -26.50
C ASN A 63 5.49 17.09 -26.17
N LYS A 64 4.75 17.35 -25.08
CA LYS A 64 4.44 18.73 -24.64
C LYS A 64 5.69 19.55 -24.31
N ARG A 65 6.75 18.93 -23.79
CA ARG A 65 8.03 19.60 -23.57
C ARG A 65 8.70 19.89 -24.91
N ALA A 66 8.80 18.91 -25.79
CA ALA A 66 9.41 19.08 -27.11
C ALA A 66 8.74 20.21 -27.91
N THR A 67 7.40 20.30 -27.91
CA THR A 67 6.66 21.35 -28.61
C THR A 67 6.70 22.72 -27.94
N LYS A 68 7.23 22.84 -26.71
CA LYS A 68 7.42 24.12 -26.02
C LYS A 68 8.81 24.73 -26.27
N PHE A 69 9.72 23.97 -26.86
CA PHE A 69 11.07 24.41 -27.21
C PHE A 69 11.21 24.80 -28.69
N PHE A 70 10.09 24.82 -29.44
CA PHE A 70 10.00 25.38 -30.79
C PHE A 70 9.13 26.63 -30.77
#